data_AF-A0A368PLT1-F1
#
_entry.id   AF-A0A368PLT1-F1
#
_cell.length_a   1.000
_cell.length_b   1.000
_cell.length_c   1.000
_cell.angle_alpha   90.00
_cell.angle_beta   90.00
_cell.angle_gamma   90.00
#
_symmetry.space_group_name_H-M   'P 1'
#
loop_
_entity.id
_entity.type
_entity.pdbx_description
1 polymer ?
#
loop_
_entity_poly.entity_id
_entity_poly.type
_entity_poly.pdbx_seq_one_letter_code
_entity_poly.pdbx_strand_id
1 'polypeptide(L)'
;MSDDVVWHCIRHGHCSFMAKIETGIFCRNPYNVTGICNRSSCPLANSRYATIQDHDGIFYLYMKTAERAHVPNKLWERVKLPRNYEKAIEVINKHLEFWPQLLVHKIKQRLTKMTQYRIRMRKLQLKVREKLMTVPRKKTQIGNMKASKAELAAKIDNCIQSELLERRKKGIYYPFDNIVEHDGKNVVFVPEDEEEYEMEYIEPDEIQMEMEDIEDFEGLHNGEDVAGYTDADDDLLDEQAAKKQKRSKIGKRSRKVTSELEQDEDTDGRRRMLV
;
A
#
# COMPACT_ATOMS: atom_id res chain seq x y z
N MET A 1 28.03 34.79 -4.31
CA MET A 1 26.97 34.85 -5.35
C MET A 1 25.64 34.98 -4.63
N SER A 2 24.81 35.96 -4.97
CA SER A 2 23.63 36.31 -4.18
C SER A 2 22.47 35.35 -4.42
N ASP A 3 21.79 34.95 -3.34
CA ASP A 3 20.64 34.03 -3.32
C ASP A 3 19.54 34.41 -4.34
N ASP A 4 19.36 35.70 -4.58
CA ASP A 4 18.36 36.25 -5.52
C ASP A 4 18.68 35.97 -6.98
N VAL A 5 19.97 36.03 -7.35
CA VAL A 5 20.43 35.67 -8.70
C VAL A 5 20.25 34.17 -8.91
N VAL A 6 20.61 33.37 -7.90
CA VAL A 6 20.40 31.91 -7.92
C VAL A 6 18.92 31.57 -8.06
N TRP A 7 18.03 32.25 -7.33
CA TRP A 7 16.58 32.08 -7.49
C TRP A 7 16.10 32.44 -8.90
N HIS A 8 16.54 33.56 -9.47
CA HIS A 8 16.14 33.99 -10.80
C HIS A 8 16.59 32.97 -11.88
N CYS A 9 17.83 32.52 -11.83
CA CYS A 9 18.35 31.46 -12.70
C CYS A 9 17.57 30.14 -12.56
N ILE A 10 17.23 29.72 -11.34
CA ILE A 10 16.46 28.48 -11.10
C ILE A 10 15.00 28.60 -11.55
N ARG A 11 14.39 29.79 -11.43
CA ARG A 11 12.97 30.01 -11.78
C ARG A 11 12.73 30.14 -13.28
N HIS A 12 13.61 30.86 -13.98
CA HIS A 12 13.46 31.15 -15.42
C HIS A 12 14.26 30.18 -16.30
N GLY A 13 15.34 29.58 -15.78
CA GLY A 13 16.06 28.48 -16.42
C GLY A 13 15.45 27.11 -16.09
N HIS A 14 16.28 26.07 -16.19
CA HIS A 14 15.87 24.70 -15.88
C HIS A 14 16.16 24.34 -14.41
N CYS A 15 15.14 23.87 -13.69
CA CYS A 15 15.28 23.31 -12.34
C CYS A 15 14.83 21.85 -12.32
N SER A 16 15.76 20.92 -12.15
CA SER A 16 15.48 19.48 -12.19
C SER A 16 14.58 18.98 -11.06
N PHE A 17 14.45 19.74 -9.97
CA PHE A 17 13.55 19.43 -8.85
C PHE A 17 12.16 20.07 -9.00
N MET A 18 11.94 20.97 -9.95
CA MET A 18 10.66 21.66 -10.13
C MET A 18 9.68 20.75 -10.88
N ALA A 19 8.52 20.51 -10.29
CA ALA A 19 7.40 19.82 -10.92
C ALA A 19 6.24 20.82 -11.09
N LYS A 20 5.88 21.12 -12.34
CA LYS A 20 4.68 21.90 -12.67
C LYS A 20 3.50 20.94 -12.76
N ILE A 21 2.45 21.22 -12.02
CA ILE A 21 1.17 20.50 -12.02
C ILE A 21 0.08 21.56 -12.20
N GLU A 22 -1.10 21.20 -12.70
CA GLU A 22 -2.24 22.10 -12.89
C GLU A 22 -2.59 22.90 -11.62
N THR A 23 -2.47 22.27 -10.45
CA THR A 23 -2.72 22.89 -9.14
C THR A 23 -1.60 23.81 -8.63
N GLY A 24 -0.42 23.82 -9.26
CA GLY A 24 0.69 24.69 -8.85
C GLY A 24 2.09 24.12 -9.08
N ILE A 25 3.09 24.85 -8.58
CA ILE A 25 4.52 24.53 -8.77
C ILE A 25 5.10 23.91 -7.49
N PHE A 26 5.43 22.63 -7.58
CA PHE A 26 5.99 21.84 -6.49
C PHE A 26 7.48 21.57 -6.67
N CYS A 27 8.13 21.12 -5.60
CA CYS A 27 9.56 20.84 -5.55
C CYS A 27 9.80 19.44 -4.98
N ARG A 28 10.48 18.59 -5.77
CA ARG A 28 10.83 17.20 -5.41
C ARG A 28 12.09 17.07 -4.53
N ASN A 29 12.71 18.19 -4.13
CA ASN A 29 13.93 18.16 -3.34
C ASN A 29 13.63 17.69 -1.90
N PRO A 30 14.29 16.63 -1.37
CA PRO A 30 14.04 16.13 -0.01
C PRO A 30 14.28 17.18 1.08
N TYR A 31 15.18 18.14 0.82
CA TYR A 31 15.50 19.26 1.70
C TYR A 31 14.54 20.46 1.55
N ASN A 32 13.38 20.33 0.90
CA ASN A 32 12.35 21.39 0.97
C ASN A 32 11.42 21.13 2.17
N VAL A 33 11.24 22.14 3.04
CA VAL A 33 10.37 22.02 4.23
C VAL A 33 8.89 21.89 3.84
N THR A 34 8.43 22.65 2.84
CA THR A 34 7.00 22.79 2.46
C THR A 34 6.60 21.95 1.25
N GLY A 35 7.55 21.59 0.38
CA GLY A 35 7.30 20.92 -0.90
C GLY A 35 6.85 21.86 -2.03
N ILE A 36 6.64 23.15 -1.76
CA ILE A 36 6.23 24.16 -2.77
C ILE A 36 7.49 24.83 -3.34
N CYS A 37 7.49 25.15 -4.64
CA CYS A 37 8.62 25.79 -5.32
C CYS A 37 8.54 27.34 -5.28
N ASN A 38 8.74 27.93 -4.09
CA ASN A 38 8.78 29.37 -3.86
C ASN A 38 10.19 29.87 -3.49
N ARG A 39 10.47 31.19 -3.67
CA ARG A 39 11.76 31.83 -3.30
C ARG A 39 12.18 31.47 -1.88
N SER A 40 11.28 31.61 -0.92
CA SER A 40 11.50 31.29 0.51
C SER A 40 11.50 29.79 0.84
N SER A 41 11.01 28.92 -0.05
CA SER A 41 10.93 27.47 0.17
C SER A 41 12.06 26.68 -0.50
N CYS A 42 12.80 27.28 -1.44
CA CYS A 42 13.83 26.58 -2.18
C CYS A 42 15.15 26.44 -1.37
N PRO A 43 15.60 25.21 -1.03
CA PRO A 43 16.84 25.00 -0.28
C PRO A 43 18.11 25.23 -1.12
N LEU A 44 17.99 25.30 -2.45
CA LEU A 44 19.11 25.60 -3.34
C LEU A 44 19.37 27.10 -3.41
N ALA A 45 18.31 27.90 -3.56
CA ALA A 45 18.41 29.36 -3.68
C ALA A 45 18.82 30.04 -2.36
N ASN A 46 18.28 29.60 -1.22
CA ASN A 46 18.60 30.22 0.08
C ASN A 46 19.89 29.63 0.68
N SER A 47 20.86 30.48 0.98
CA SER A 47 22.11 30.16 1.66
C SER A 47 21.89 29.76 3.12
N ARG A 48 21.02 30.48 3.82
CA ARG A 48 20.53 30.15 5.18
C ARG A 48 19.24 29.34 5.06
N TYR A 49 19.32 28.02 5.25
CA TYR A 49 18.14 27.15 5.22
C TYR A 49 18.18 26.03 6.27
N ALA A 50 17.04 25.57 6.77
CA ALA A 50 16.98 24.50 7.75
C ALA A 50 15.78 23.57 7.50
N THR A 51 15.95 22.27 7.80
CA THR A 51 14.99 21.21 7.46
C THR A 51 15.01 20.09 8.49
N ILE A 52 14.00 19.22 8.46
CA ILE A 52 13.98 17.99 9.24
C ILE A 52 13.90 16.80 8.29
N GLN A 53 14.76 15.81 8.56
CA GLN A 53 14.85 14.55 7.84
C GLN A 53 14.83 13.38 8.83
N ASP A 54 14.15 12.30 8.47
CA ASP A 54 14.21 11.02 9.19
C ASP A 54 15.34 10.18 8.61
N HIS A 55 16.19 9.63 9.47
CA HIS A 55 17.17 8.60 9.15
C HIS A 55 16.96 7.44 10.13
N ASP A 56 16.54 6.29 9.60
CA ASP A 56 16.35 5.03 10.33
C ASP A 56 15.50 5.16 11.62
N GLY A 57 14.50 6.04 11.61
CA GLY A 57 13.63 6.28 12.76
C GLY A 57 14.23 7.23 13.80
N ILE A 58 15.18 8.07 13.42
CA ILE A 58 15.70 9.17 14.24
C ILE A 58 15.58 10.45 13.42
N PHE A 59 14.96 11.48 14.01
CA PHE A 59 14.87 12.78 13.37
C PHE A 59 16.16 13.56 13.57
N TYR A 60 16.61 14.20 12.49
CA TYR A 60 17.75 15.11 12.48
C TYR A 60 17.30 16.48 11.98
N LEU A 61 17.69 17.52 12.71
CA LEU A 61 17.64 18.90 12.24
C LEU A 61 18.86 19.13 11.35
N TYR A 62 18.59 19.42 10.08
CA TYR A 62 19.56 19.72 9.05
C TYR A 62 19.64 21.24 8.90
N MET A 63 20.82 21.84 9.08
CA MET A 63 21.04 23.28 8.99
C MET A 63 22.08 23.60 7.92
N LYS A 64 21.80 24.61 7.09
CA LYS A 64 22.65 25.12 6.02
C LYS A 64 23.03 26.56 6.34
N THR A 65 24.32 26.82 6.49
CA THR A 65 24.89 28.15 6.75
C THR A 65 25.60 28.68 5.51
N ALA A 66 25.63 30.01 5.34
CA ALA A 66 26.22 30.65 4.16
C ALA A 66 27.74 30.40 4.06
N GLU A 67 28.43 30.33 5.20
CA GLU A 67 29.87 30.06 5.32
C GLU A 67 30.28 28.75 4.63
N ARG A 68 29.45 27.70 4.74
CA ARG A 68 29.74 26.37 4.21
C ARG A 68 29.36 26.19 2.74
N ALA A 69 28.84 27.22 2.08
CA ALA A 69 28.42 27.17 0.67
C ALA A 69 29.54 26.72 -0.29
N HIS A 70 30.81 26.98 0.06
CA HIS A 70 31.98 26.61 -0.73
C HIS A 70 32.35 25.11 -0.64
N VAL A 71 31.83 24.35 0.34
CA VAL A 71 32.11 22.92 0.51
C VAL A 71 30.81 22.11 0.45
N PRO A 72 30.35 21.69 -0.76
CA PRO A 72 29.06 20.99 -0.90
C PRO A 72 28.97 19.71 -0.03
N ASN A 73 30.08 19.00 0.16
CA ASN A 73 30.16 17.78 0.98
C ASN A 73 29.92 18.04 2.49
N LYS A 74 30.09 19.27 2.97
CA LYS A 74 29.91 19.67 4.38
C LYS A 74 28.84 20.76 4.55
N LEU A 75 28.06 21.03 3.49
CA LEU A 75 27.06 22.09 3.40
C LEU A 75 25.98 22.03 4.49
N TRP A 76 25.64 20.81 4.92
CA TRP A 76 24.62 20.56 5.94
C TRP A 76 25.25 20.13 7.27
N GLU A 77 25.00 20.91 8.30
CA GLU A 77 25.13 20.49 9.70
C GLU A 77 23.94 19.62 10.09
N ARG A 78 24.17 18.66 11.00
CA ARG A 78 23.17 17.69 11.42
C ARG A 78 23.15 17.59 12.94
N VAL A 79 22.03 17.98 13.55
CA VAL A 79 21.78 17.85 14.99
C VAL A 79 20.74 16.75 15.21
N LYS A 80 21.03 15.79 16.09
CA LYS A 80 20.11 14.71 16.46
C LYS A 80 19.00 15.28 17.35
N LEU A 81 17.74 15.08 16.98
CA LEU A 81 16.60 15.46 17.81
C LEU A 81 16.26 14.32 18.81
N PRO A 82 15.82 14.65 20.03
CA PRO A 82 15.34 13.66 20.99
C PRO A 82 14.02 13.02 20.52
N ARG A 83 13.65 11.88 21.13
CA ARG A 83 12.40 11.16 20.82
C ARG A 83 11.14 11.88 21.35
N ASN A 84 11.25 12.54 22.51
CA ASN A 84 10.16 13.37 23.06
C ASN A 84 10.01 14.65 22.19
N TYR A 85 8.76 14.93 21.80
CA TYR A 85 8.39 16.00 20.89
C TYR A 85 8.64 17.41 21.44
N GLU A 86 8.36 17.64 22.72
CA GLU A 86 8.53 18.94 23.38
C GLU A 86 10.01 19.29 23.50
N LYS A 87 10.80 18.33 23.99
CA LYS A 87 12.28 18.44 24.05
C LYS A 87 12.88 18.64 22.65
N ALA A 88 12.27 18.08 21.60
CA ALA A 88 12.71 18.32 20.22
C ALA A 88 12.37 19.74 19.73
N ILE A 89 11.21 20.29 20.11
CA ILE A 89 10.85 21.69 19.82
C ILE A 89 11.80 22.66 20.54
N GLU A 90 12.15 22.39 21.80
CA GLU A 90 13.13 23.21 22.53
C GLU A 90 14.50 23.24 21.82
N VAL A 91 15.00 22.08 21.40
CA VAL A 91 16.27 21.96 20.67
C VAL A 91 16.20 22.73 19.35
N ILE A 92 15.07 22.67 18.64
CA ILE A 92 14.84 23.47 17.42
C ILE A 92 14.83 24.97 17.73
N ASN A 93 14.17 25.41 18.81
CA ASN A 93 14.14 26.82 19.21
C ASN A 93 15.56 27.32 19.53
N LYS A 94 16.33 26.57 20.31
CA LYS A 94 17.71 26.90 20.72
C LYS A 94 18.65 27.02 19.52
N HIS A 95 18.54 26.15 18.52
CA HIS A 95 19.39 26.22 17.32
C HIS A 95 18.91 27.22 16.25
N LEU A 96 17.62 27.56 16.23
CA LEU A 96 17.02 28.44 15.21
C LEU A 96 16.55 29.80 15.76
N GLU A 97 17.13 30.27 16.86
CA GLU A 97 16.75 31.54 17.50
C GLU A 97 16.89 32.74 16.56
N PHE A 98 18.06 32.89 15.91
CA PHE A 98 18.37 34.01 15.00
C PHE A 98 17.91 33.78 13.54
N TRP A 99 16.89 32.96 13.34
CA TRP A 99 16.39 32.57 12.01
C TRP A 99 15.01 33.17 11.72
N PRO A 100 14.63 33.33 10.44
CA PRO A 100 13.32 33.89 10.08
C PRO A 100 12.18 33.04 10.64
N GLN A 101 11.31 33.66 11.47
CA GLN A 101 10.23 33.00 12.21
C GLN A 101 9.33 32.13 11.33
N LEU A 102 9.03 32.56 10.10
CA LEU A 102 8.25 31.78 9.14
C LEU A 102 8.88 30.41 8.84
N LEU A 103 10.20 30.36 8.67
CA LEU A 103 10.92 29.10 8.43
C LEU A 103 10.90 28.23 9.68
N VAL A 104 11.14 28.79 10.87
CA VAL A 104 11.08 28.08 12.15
C VAL A 104 9.70 27.47 12.38
N HIS A 105 8.63 28.23 12.11
CA HIS A 105 7.25 27.75 12.19
C HIS A 105 7.00 26.60 11.20
N LYS A 106 7.44 26.71 9.94
CA LYS A 106 7.32 25.62 8.96
C LYS A 106 8.13 24.38 9.33
N ILE A 107 9.29 24.55 9.96
CA ILE A 107 10.11 23.45 10.50
C ILE A 107 9.38 22.75 11.66
N LYS A 108 8.77 23.50 12.59
CA LYS A 108 7.91 22.94 13.65
C LYS A 108 6.73 22.15 13.05
N GLN A 109 5.98 22.74 12.12
CA GLN A 109 4.88 22.06 11.42
C GLN A 109 5.34 20.77 10.72
N ARG A 110 6.54 20.76 10.13
CA ARG A 110 7.14 19.57 9.54
C ARG A 110 7.50 18.51 10.58
N LEU A 111 8.05 18.89 11.74
CA LEU A 111 8.29 17.96 12.85
C LEU A 111 6.99 17.28 13.27
N THR A 112 5.94 18.06 13.52
CA THR A 112 4.61 17.55 13.89
C THR A 112 4.12 16.54 12.85
N LYS A 113 4.20 16.88 11.56
CA LYS A 113 3.70 16.01 10.48
C LYS A 113 4.53 14.73 10.33
N MET A 114 5.85 14.81 10.45
CA MET A 114 6.74 13.64 10.45
C MET A 114 6.44 12.71 11.65
N THR A 115 6.26 13.27 12.85
CA THR A 115 5.89 12.50 14.05
C THR A 115 4.52 11.82 13.88
N GLN A 116 3.51 12.54 13.37
CA GLN A 116 2.20 11.97 13.02
C GLN A 116 2.32 10.82 12.01
N TYR A 117 3.15 10.96 10.97
CA TYR A 117 3.37 9.88 10.00
C TYR A 117 4.04 8.66 10.63
N ARG A 118 5.00 8.83 11.55
CA ARG A 118 5.60 7.69 12.26
C ARG A 118 4.60 6.96 13.17
N ILE A 119 3.76 7.71 13.88
CA ILE A 119 2.66 7.13 14.66
C ILE A 119 1.69 6.36 13.73
N ARG A 120 1.34 6.95 12.59
CA ARG A 120 0.48 6.30 11.58
C ARG A 120 1.12 5.04 10.99
N MET A 121 2.43 5.04 10.69
CA MET A 121 3.16 3.87 10.20
C MET A 121 3.16 2.73 11.22
N ARG A 122 3.42 3.01 12.51
CA ARG A 122 3.33 2.02 13.59
C ARG A 122 1.91 1.43 13.69
N LYS A 123 0.88 2.30 13.73
CA LYS A 123 -0.53 1.87 13.71
C LYS A 123 -0.90 1.09 12.44
N LEU A 124 -0.20 1.29 11.33
CA LEU A 124 -0.39 0.54 10.08
C LEU A 124 0.26 -0.85 10.12
N GLN A 125 1.46 -0.94 10.70
CA GLN A 125 2.21 -2.20 10.86
C GLN A 125 1.53 -3.17 11.84
N LEU A 126 0.86 -2.64 12.87
CA LEU A 126 0.06 -3.43 13.81
C LEU A 126 -1.27 -3.92 13.24
N LYS A 127 -1.77 -3.30 12.16
CA LYS A 127 -3.02 -3.72 11.51
C LYS A 127 -2.73 -4.85 10.53
N VAL A 128 -3.27 -6.04 10.81
CA VAL A 128 -3.34 -7.12 9.83
C VAL A 128 -4.13 -6.63 8.62
N ARG A 129 -3.55 -6.79 7.43
CA ARG A 129 -4.15 -6.44 6.16
C ARG A 129 -3.86 -7.54 5.15
N GLU A 130 -4.83 -7.79 4.29
CA GLU A 130 -4.66 -8.63 3.13
C GLU A 130 -3.56 -8.06 2.22
N LYS A 131 -2.69 -8.94 1.73
CA LYS A 131 -1.63 -8.56 0.80
C LYS A 131 -2.22 -8.51 -0.60
N LEU A 132 -2.36 -7.31 -1.16
CA LEU A 132 -2.70 -7.12 -2.57
C LEU A 132 -1.61 -7.76 -3.45
N MET A 133 -1.87 -8.98 -3.93
CA MET A 133 -1.00 -9.71 -4.84
C MET A 133 -1.46 -9.51 -6.28
N THR A 134 -0.63 -8.89 -7.10
CA THR A 134 -0.92 -8.71 -8.53
C THR A 134 -0.69 -10.02 -9.28
N VAL A 135 -1.77 -10.63 -9.78
CA VAL A 135 -1.66 -11.81 -10.66
C VAL A 135 -1.38 -11.33 -12.08
N PRO A 136 -0.33 -11.82 -12.77
CA PRO A 136 -0.04 -11.39 -14.13
C PRO A 136 -1.14 -11.86 -15.10
N ARG A 137 -1.62 -10.96 -15.97
CA ARG A 137 -2.75 -11.16 -16.90
C ARG A 137 -2.66 -12.44 -17.75
N LYS A 138 -1.45 -12.89 -18.10
CA LYS A 138 -1.25 -14.16 -18.83
C LYS A 138 -1.61 -15.40 -17.99
N LYS A 139 -1.38 -15.38 -16.67
CA LYS A 139 -1.78 -16.46 -15.77
C LYS A 139 -3.29 -16.52 -15.58
N THR A 140 -3.97 -15.37 -15.43
CA THR A 140 -5.44 -15.36 -15.34
C THR A 140 -6.09 -15.83 -16.64
N GLN A 141 -5.61 -15.36 -17.81
CA GLN A 141 -6.10 -15.85 -19.11
C GLN A 141 -5.90 -17.36 -19.28
N ILE A 142 -4.73 -17.90 -18.94
CA ILE A 142 -4.47 -19.36 -18.99
C ILE A 142 -5.35 -20.11 -17.98
N GLY A 143 -5.57 -19.55 -16.79
CA GLY A 143 -6.49 -20.09 -15.79
C GLY A 143 -7.91 -20.23 -16.33
N ASN A 144 -8.46 -19.16 -16.90
CA ASN A 144 -9.80 -19.14 -17.47
C ASN A 144 -9.93 -20.11 -18.65
N MET A 145 -8.95 -20.17 -19.56
CA MET A 145 -8.94 -21.14 -20.66
C MET A 145 -8.84 -22.60 -20.18
N LYS A 146 -8.13 -22.86 -19.08
CA LYS A 146 -8.08 -24.20 -18.46
C LYS A 146 -9.40 -24.54 -17.76
N ALA A 147 -10.01 -23.58 -17.07
CA ALA A 147 -11.30 -23.76 -16.40
C ALA A 147 -12.41 -24.12 -17.40
N SER A 148 -12.58 -23.34 -18.47
CA SER A 148 -13.57 -23.60 -19.53
C SER A 148 -13.32 -24.95 -20.24
N LYS A 149 -12.05 -25.35 -20.45
CA LYS A 149 -11.74 -26.69 -20.97
C LYS A 149 -12.06 -27.82 -19.98
N ALA A 150 -11.87 -27.60 -18.69
CA ALA A 150 -12.19 -28.58 -17.65
C ALA A 150 -13.71 -28.76 -17.49
N GLU A 151 -14.46 -27.66 -17.52
CA GLU A 151 -15.93 -27.61 -17.52
C GLU A 151 -16.51 -28.42 -18.70
N LEU A 152 -16.07 -28.13 -19.93
CA LEU A 152 -16.49 -28.84 -21.14
C LEU A 152 -16.16 -30.35 -21.08
N ALA A 153 -15.02 -30.71 -20.48
CA ALA A 153 -14.59 -32.10 -20.33
C ALA A 153 -15.34 -32.85 -19.22
N ALA A 154 -15.71 -32.16 -18.13
CA ALA A 154 -16.36 -32.76 -16.97
C ALA A 154 -17.81 -33.18 -17.23
N LYS A 155 -18.52 -32.50 -18.14
CA LYS A 155 -19.92 -32.79 -18.52
C LYS A 155 -20.80 -33.09 -17.30
N ILE A 156 -20.79 -32.15 -16.35
CA ILE A 156 -21.29 -32.36 -14.98
C ILE A 156 -22.76 -32.83 -14.98
N ASP A 157 -23.59 -32.29 -15.87
CA ASP A 157 -25.00 -32.65 -16.00
C ASP A 157 -25.22 -34.16 -16.24
N ASN A 158 -24.39 -34.78 -17.08
CA ASN A 158 -24.49 -36.21 -17.37
C ASN A 158 -24.06 -37.07 -16.17
N CYS A 159 -23.08 -36.60 -15.39
CA CYS A 159 -22.65 -37.27 -14.16
C CYS A 159 -23.71 -37.13 -13.05
N ILE A 160 -24.35 -35.96 -12.95
CA ILE A 160 -25.49 -35.74 -12.04
C ILE A 160 -26.67 -36.61 -12.47
N GLN A 161 -27.00 -36.67 -13.76
CA GLN A 161 -28.11 -37.48 -14.27
C GLN A 161 -27.90 -38.97 -13.97
N SER A 162 -26.70 -39.52 -14.21
CA SER A 162 -26.42 -40.92 -13.89
C SER A 162 -26.46 -41.19 -12.38
N GLU A 163 -25.93 -40.27 -11.55
CA GLU A 163 -26.01 -40.39 -10.09
C GLU A 163 -27.46 -40.33 -9.58
N LEU A 164 -28.28 -39.41 -10.08
CA LEU A 164 -29.70 -39.29 -9.70
C LEU A 164 -30.49 -40.53 -10.12
N LEU A 165 -30.25 -41.08 -11.31
CA LEU A 165 -30.86 -42.34 -11.75
C LEU A 165 -30.42 -43.52 -10.89
N GLU A 166 -29.15 -43.58 -10.46
CA GLU A 166 -28.70 -44.57 -9.48
C GLU A 166 -29.34 -44.39 -8.10
N ARG A 167 -29.48 -43.16 -7.61
CA ARG A 167 -30.13 -42.88 -6.31
C ARG A 167 -31.64 -43.19 -6.35
N ARG A 168 -32.32 -42.93 -7.47
CA ARG A 168 -33.71 -43.37 -7.74
C ARG A 168 -33.80 -44.90 -7.68
N LYS A 169 -32.93 -45.62 -8.41
CA LYS A 169 -32.87 -47.10 -8.40
C LYS A 169 -32.55 -47.68 -7.02
N LYS A 170 -31.79 -46.97 -6.19
CA LYS A 170 -31.46 -47.34 -4.80
C LYS A 170 -32.57 -46.97 -3.79
N GLY A 171 -33.69 -46.38 -4.23
CA GLY A 171 -34.84 -46.06 -3.37
C GLY A 171 -34.57 -44.96 -2.33
N ILE A 172 -33.60 -44.06 -2.59
CA ILE A 172 -33.18 -43.03 -1.62
C ILE A 172 -34.15 -41.83 -1.60
N TYR A 173 -34.90 -41.63 -2.70
CA TYR A 173 -35.94 -40.61 -2.82
C TYR A 173 -37.32 -41.23 -2.61
N TYR A 174 -38.24 -40.47 -2.01
CA TYR A 174 -39.63 -40.90 -1.78
C TYR A 174 -40.37 -41.21 -3.10
N PRO A 175 -41.46 -42.00 -3.06
CA PRO A 175 -42.27 -42.30 -4.25
C PRO A 175 -42.96 -41.03 -4.78
N PHE A 176 -42.34 -40.40 -5.76
CA PHE A 176 -42.95 -39.35 -6.56
C PHE A 176 -43.55 -40.01 -7.81
N ASP A 177 -44.82 -40.40 -7.75
CA ASP A 177 -45.49 -41.17 -8.81
C ASP A 177 -45.72 -40.38 -10.12
N ASN A 178 -45.34 -39.09 -10.15
CA ASN A 178 -45.64 -38.15 -11.23
C ASN A 178 -44.38 -37.71 -12.05
N ILE A 179 -43.51 -38.64 -12.46
CA ILE A 179 -42.43 -38.34 -13.42
C ILE A 179 -42.43 -39.36 -14.57
N VAL A 180 -42.97 -38.95 -15.72
CA VAL A 180 -43.07 -39.76 -16.95
C VAL A 180 -41.69 -39.89 -17.63
N GLU A 181 -41.34 -41.10 -18.07
CA GLU A 181 -40.10 -41.37 -18.79
C GLU A 181 -40.23 -40.92 -20.26
N HIS A 182 -39.60 -39.80 -20.61
CA HIS A 182 -39.70 -39.18 -21.93
C HIS A 182 -38.71 -39.75 -22.95
N ASP A 183 -38.87 -41.03 -23.30
CA ASP A 183 -38.20 -41.66 -24.45
C ASP A 183 -39.05 -41.50 -25.73
N GLY A 184 -39.22 -40.23 -26.14
CA GLY A 184 -39.41 -39.87 -27.54
C GLY A 184 -40.71 -40.30 -28.24
N LYS A 185 -41.89 -39.92 -27.72
CA LYS A 185 -43.07 -39.51 -28.52
C LYS A 185 -44.23 -38.97 -27.68
N ASN A 186 -44.89 -37.96 -28.27
CA ASN A 186 -46.21 -37.41 -27.94
C ASN A 186 -46.49 -36.94 -26.51
N VAL A 187 -46.61 -35.62 -26.40
CA VAL A 187 -47.46 -34.95 -25.41
C VAL A 187 -48.84 -35.61 -25.38
N VAL A 188 -49.26 -36.05 -24.19
CA VAL A 188 -50.67 -36.24 -23.86
C VAL A 188 -50.99 -35.24 -22.76
N PHE A 189 -51.69 -34.18 -23.14
CA PHE A 189 -52.39 -33.32 -22.21
C PHE A 189 -53.51 -34.15 -21.57
N VAL A 190 -53.42 -34.36 -20.25
CA VAL A 190 -54.49 -34.94 -19.43
C VAL A 190 -55.15 -33.76 -18.72
N PRO A 191 -56.50 -33.68 -18.70
CA PRO A 191 -57.17 -32.42 -18.45
C PRO A 191 -57.02 -31.92 -17.01
N GLU A 192 -57.10 -30.60 -16.96
CA GLU A 192 -57.30 -29.70 -15.83
C GLU A 192 -58.33 -30.26 -14.81
N ASP A 193 -57.83 -30.78 -13.68
CA ASP A 193 -58.61 -30.80 -12.44
C ASP A 193 -58.49 -29.40 -11.82
N GLU A 194 -59.59 -28.64 -11.85
CA GLU A 194 -59.73 -27.35 -11.16
C GLU A 194 -59.77 -27.56 -9.63
N GLU A 195 -58.64 -27.89 -9.00
CA GLU A 195 -58.44 -27.53 -7.59
C GLU A 195 -58.06 -26.05 -7.52
N GLU A 196 -59.09 -25.22 -7.35
CA GLU A 196 -59.01 -23.78 -7.09
C GLU A 196 -58.35 -23.54 -5.73
N TYR A 197 -57.02 -23.65 -5.65
CA TYR A 197 -56.24 -23.24 -4.49
C TYR A 197 -56.30 -21.73 -4.35
N GLU A 198 -57.24 -21.28 -3.54
CA GLU A 198 -57.37 -19.90 -3.06
C GLU A 198 -56.08 -19.50 -2.32
N MET A 199 -55.14 -18.90 -3.04
CA MET A 199 -53.97 -18.27 -2.44
C MET A 199 -54.42 -17.01 -1.71
N GLU A 200 -54.70 -17.14 -0.41
CA GLU A 200 -54.76 -15.99 0.50
C GLU A 200 -53.43 -15.22 0.39
N TYR A 201 -53.50 -14.08 -0.29
CA TYR A 201 -52.38 -13.19 -0.47
C TYR A 201 -52.18 -12.42 0.85
N ILE A 202 -51.38 -12.99 1.76
CA ILE A 202 -50.95 -12.28 2.95
C ILE A 202 -50.07 -11.11 2.49
N GLU A 203 -50.68 -9.92 2.50
CA GLU A 203 -50.04 -8.66 2.20
C GLU A 203 -48.78 -8.50 3.07
N PRO A 204 -47.57 -8.40 2.48
CA PRO A 204 -46.38 -8.18 3.26
C PRO A 204 -46.41 -6.73 3.74
N ASP A 205 -46.73 -6.53 5.03
CA ASP A 205 -46.68 -5.24 5.72
C ASP A 205 -45.45 -4.44 5.26
N GLU A 206 -45.68 -3.17 4.89
CA GLU A 206 -44.62 -2.25 4.47
C GLU A 206 -43.68 -1.95 5.64
N ILE A 207 -42.71 -2.85 5.89
CA ILE A 207 -41.55 -2.54 6.74
C ILE A 207 -40.63 -1.62 5.93
N GLN A 208 -41.01 -0.34 5.93
CA GLN A 208 -40.16 0.79 5.58
C GLN A 208 -38.99 0.84 6.57
N MET A 209 -37.94 0.04 6.32
CA MET A 209 -36.60 0.36 6.81
C MET A 209 -35.98 1.44 5.92
N GLU A 210 -36.52 2.65 6.01
CA GLU A 210 -35.69 3.83 5.85
C GLU A 210 -34.67 3.83 6.98
N MET A 211 -33.48 3.26 6.73
CA MET A 211 -32.31 3.67 7.49
C MET A 211 -31.80 4.99 6.90
N GLU A 212 -32.42 6.07 7.39
CA GLU A 212 -31.79 7.37 7.46
C GLU A 212 -30.47 7.26 8.25
N ASP A 213 -29.36 6.94 7.56
CA ASP A 213 -28.02 7.19 8.09
C ASP A 213 -27.66 8.65 7.79
N ILE A 214 -28.42 9.54 8.43
CA ILE A 214 -28.28 11.00 8.36
C ILE A 214 -26.95 11.43 9.00
N GLU A 215 -26.14 12.08 8.18
CA GLU A 215 -25.40 13.31 8.49
C GLU A 215 -24.98 13.55 9.96
N ASP A 216 -23.97 12.84 10.46
CA ASP A 216 -23.18 13.27 11.63
C ASP A 216 -21.74 13.66 11.23
N PHE A 217 -21.62 14.62 10.30
CA PHE A 217 -20.32 15.15 9.84
C PHE A 217 -20.21 16.70 9.74
N GLU A 218 -21.18 17.48 10.19
CA GLU A 218 -21.03 18.95 10.26
C GLU A 218 -21.32 19.52 11.66
N GLY A 219 -20.27 19.63 12.47
CA GLY A 219 -20.34 20.12 13.87
C GLY A 219 -19.10 20.91 14.33
N LEU A 220 -18.35 21.52 13.40
CA LEU A 220 -17.22 22.40 13.74
C LEU A 220 -17.74 23.79 14.16
N HIS A 221 -18.01 23.97 15.46
CA HIS A 221 -18.05 25.32 16.06
C HIS A 221 -17.10 25.46 17.24
N ASN A 222 -16.57 26.67 17.40
CA ASN A 222 -15.53 26.99 18.37
C ASN A 222 -16.11 27.09 19.79
N GLY A 223 -15.34 26.68 20.78
CA GLY A 223 -15.66 26.89 22.19
C GLY A 223 -14.64 26.22 23.08
N GLU A 224 -14.01 27.00 23.95
CA GLU A 224 -13.00 26.61 24.92
C GLU A 224 -13.45 25.43 25.80
N ASP A 225 -12.58 24.42 25.98
CA ASP A 225 -12.52 23.72 27.27
C ASP A 225 -11.15 23.07 27.55
N VAL A 226 -10.74 23.13 28.81
CA VAL A 226 -9.39 22.81 29.28
C VAL A 226 -9.42 21.65 30.28
N ALA A 227 -9.02 20.46 29.83
CA ALA A 227 -8.49 19.33 30.62
C ALA A 227 -8.03 18.25 29.64
N GLY A 228 -6.97 17.47 29.84
CA GLY A 228 -6.24 17.18 31.07
C GLY A 228 -5.73 15.73 30.97
N TYR A 229 -4.74 15.48 30.11
CA TYR A 229 -4.08 14.17 30.01
C TYR A 229 -2.60 14.33 30.35
N THR A 230 -2.29 14.13 31.64
CA THR A 230 -0.93 14.05 32.15
C THR A 230 -0.28 12.72 31.81
N ASP A 231 0.92 12.79 31.27
CA ASP A 231 1.87 11.70 31.09
C ASP A 231 2.32 11.15 32.47
N ALA A 232 2.15 9.85 32.71
CA ALA A 232 2.71 9.16 33.89
C ALA A 232 2.88 7.64 33.64
N ASP A 233 4.13 7.20 33.79
CA ASP A 233 4.57 5.87 34.23
C ASP A 233 4.24 4.61 33.39
N ASP A 234 5.05 4.36 32.35
CA ASP A 234 5.62 3.00 32.09
C ASP A 234 6.90 3.09 31.22
N ASP A 235 8.09 3.16 31.84
CA ASP A 235 9.38 3.05 31.12
C ASP A 235 10.58 2.75 32.07
N LEU A 236 10.45 1.74 32.96
CA LEU A 236 11.51 1.35 33.92
C LEU A 236 12.03 -0.10 33.80
N LEU A 237 11.73 -0.81 32.70
CA LEU A 237 12.12 -2.22 32.51
C LEU A 237 12.64 -2.57 31.09
N ASP A 238 13.81 -2.04 30.68
CA ASP A 238 14.54 -2.66 29.54
C ASP A 238 16.09 -2.56 29.57
N GLU A 239 16.72 -2.15 30.69
CA GLU A 239 18.20 -1.99 30.75
C GLU A 239 18.98 -3.23 31.23
N GLN A 240 18.47 -4.46 31.04
CA GLN A 240 19.20 -5.69 31.41
C GLN A 240 19.29 -6.80 30.34
N ALA A 241 18.68 -6.65 29.15
CA ALA A 241 18.73 -7.69 28.11
C ALA A 241 20.06 -7.75 27.30
N ALA A 242 20.91 -6.72 27.36
CA ALA A 242 22.02 -6.52 26.41
C ALA A 242 23.34 -7.26 26.73
N LYS A 243 23.37 -8.27 27.61
CA LYS A 243 24.62 -8.96 28.04
C LYS A 243 24.60 -10.49 28.00
N LYS A 244 24.07 -11.11 26.94
CA LYS A 244 24.35 -12.54 26.67
C LYS A 244 24.19 -12.96 25.20
N GLN A 245 25.26 -12.84 24.41
CA GLN A 245 25.67 -13.87 23.44
C GLN A 245 27.09 -13.61 22.92
N LYS A 246 28.03 -14.49 23.30
CA LYS A 246 29.37 -14.57 22.71
C LYS A 246 29.39 -15.68 21.65
N ARG A 247 29.94 -15.33 20.48
CA ARG A 247 30.82 -16.18 19.63
C ARG A 247 30.39 -17.63 19.33
N SER A 248 30.09 -17.89 18.05
CA SER A 248 30.60 -19.07 17.35
C SER A 248 31.33 -18.65 16.07
N LYS A 249 32.29 -19.46 15.61
CA LYS A 249 33.16 -19.25 14.43
C LYS A 249 33.22 -20.58 13.66
N ILE A 250 33.62 -20.53 12.37
CA ILE A 250 33.79 -21.69 11.45
C ILE A 250 32.43 -22.36 11.09
N GLY A 251 32.12 -22.80 9.86
CA GLY A 251 32.77 -22.80 8.53
C GLY A 251 31.71 -23.26 7.49
N LYS A 252 31.95 -23.54 6.20
CA LYS A 252 33.12 -23.54 5.29
C LYS A 252 32.61 -23.19 3.86
N ARG A 253 33.49 -22.96 2.89
CA ARG A 253 33.15 -22.91 1.43
C ARG A 253 32.74 -24.30 0.92
N SER A 254 31.86 -24.36 -0.09
CA SER A 254 31.77 -25.50 -1.03
C SER A 254 31.59 -25.01 -2.47
N ARG A 255 32.56 -25.34 -3.33
CA ARG A 255 32.41 -25.33 -4.80
C ARG A 255 31.86 -26.71 -5.21
N LYS A 256 31.10 -26.83 -6.30
CA LYS A 256 30.91 -28.13 -6.96
C LYS A 256 31.10 -28.06 -8.48
N VAL A 257 31.90 -29.01 -8.96
CA VAL A 257 32.54 -29.26 -10.26
C VAL A 257 32.83 -30.78 -10.24
N THR A 258 32.70 -31.60 -11.29
CA THR A 258 32.34 -31.42 -12.71
C THR A 258 31.36 -32.54 -13.13
N SER A 259 30.78 -32.47 -14.32
CA SER A 259 30.78 -33.63 -15.24
C SER A 259 30.38 -33.21 -16.66
N GLU A 260 31.38 -33.00 -17.51
CA GLU A 260 31.23 -33.12 -18.96
C GLU A 260 30.99 -34.61 -19.28
N LEU A 261 30.17 -34.88 -20.30
CA LEU A 261 30.02 -36.21 -20.90
C LEU A 261 30.34 -36.05 -22.38
N GLU A 262 31.49 -36.58 -22.77
CA GLU A 262 31.91 -36.69 -24.17
C GLU A 262 31.04 -37.75 -24.88
N GLN A 263 30.53 -37.41 -26.06
CA GLN A 263 30.14 -38.36 -27.08
C GLN A 263 30.62 -37.81 -28.42
N ASP A 264 31.68 -38.44 -28.93
CA ASP A 264 32.29 -38.13 -30.22
C ASP A 264 31.50 -38.71 -31.39
N GLU A 265 31.66 -38.06 -32.56
CA GLU A 265 31.55 -38.57 -33.94
C GLU A 265 30.22 -39.29 -34.34
N ASP A 266 29.54 -38.93 -35.44
CA ASP A 266 30.16 -38.77 -36.76
C ASP A 266 29.27 -38.07 -37.82
N THR A 267 29.93 -37.71 -38.94
CA THR A 267 29.45 -37.20 -40.25
C THR A 267 27.95 -37.23 -40.65
N ASP A 268 27.47 -36.13 -41.25
CA ASP A 268 27.25 -36.06 -42.72
C ASP A 268 27.25 -34.60 -43.21
N GLY A 269 27.78 -34.36 -44.42
CA GLY A 269 27.94 -33.05 -45.00
C GLY A 269 27.01 -32.78 -46.17
N ARG A 270 26.31 -31.63 -46.17
CA ARG A 270 25.72 -31.10 -47.41
C ARG A 270 25.86 -29.58 -47.53
N ARG A 271 26.90 -29.18 -48.25
CA ARG A 271 26.89 -27.92 -49.03
C ARG A 271 25.67 -27.93 -49.95
N ARG A 272 24.89 -26.86 -49.95
CA ARG A 272 24.32 -26.31 -51.18
C ARG A 272 24.31 -24.79 -51.12
N MET A 273 24.83 -24.19 -52.19
CA MET A 273 24.92 -22.75 -52.39
C MET A 273 23.63 -22.18 -52.99
N LEU A 274 23.62 -20.84 -53.03
CA LEU A 274 23.00 -19.93 -54.01
C LEU A 274 21.66 -19.26 -53.64
N VAL A 275 21.68 -17.97 -53.97
CA VAL A 275 20.65 -16.91 -53.92
C VAL A 275 20.34 -16.37 -52.53
#